data_AF-A0A6D0IAX0-F1
#
_entry.id   AF-A0A6D0IAX0-F1
#
_cell.length_a   1.000
_cell.length_b   1.000
_cell.length_c   1.000
_cell.angle_alpha   90.00
_cell.angle_beta   90.00
_cell.angle_gamma   90.00
#
_symmetry.space_group_name_H-M   'P 1'
#
loop_
_entity.id
_entity.type
_entity.pdbx_description
1 polymer ?
#
loop_
_entity_poly.entity_id
_entity_poly.type
_entity_poly.pdbx_seq_one_letter_code
_entity_poly.pdbx_strand_id
1 'polypeptide(L)' 'IARKEGSDGRGYNAEVVRMKKQKLQLKDEMLKILQQESVKEV' A
#
# COMPACT_ATOMS: atom_id res chain seq x y z
N ILE A 1 7.82 -6.62 2.47
CA ILE A 1 7.50 -6.70 1.02
C ILE A 1 8.78 -7.06 0.29
N ALA A 2 9.12 -8.35 0.24
CA ALA A 2 10.26 -8.85 -0.49
C ALA A 2 9.86 -10.19 -1.08
N ARG A 3 9.27 -10.19 -2.27
CA ARG A 3 9.09 -11.40 -3.08
C ARG A 3 9.66 -11.11 -4.46
N LYS A 4 10.78 -11.73 -4.80
CA LYS A 4 11.30 -11.73 -6.17
C LYS A 4 10.32 -12.55 -7.02
N GLU A 5 9.64 -11.92 -7.96
CA GLU A 5 8.99 -12.64 -9.06
C GLU A 5 9.45 -12.03 -10.38
N GLY A 6 9.92 -12.93 -11.26
CA GLY A 6 10.51 -12.65 -12.56
C GLY A 6 11.69 -13.60 -12.81
N SER A 7 11.57 -14.46 -13.83
CA SER A 7 12.63 -15.37 -14.33
C SER A 7 13.93 -14.66 -14.71
N ASP A 8 13.90 -13.33 -14.82
CA ASP A 8 14.93 -12.54 -15.48
C ASP A 8 15.80 -11.72 -14.52
N GLY A 9 15.66 -11.91 -13.20
CA GLY A 9 16.54 -11.31 -12.18
C GLY A 9 16.50 -9.78 -12.07
N ARG A 10 15.73 -9.08 -12.91
CA ARG A 10 15.49 -7.64 -12.84
C ARG A 10 14.51 -7.40 -11.69
N GLY A 11 15.06 -7.11 -10.51
CA GLY A 11 14.29 -6.78 -9.31
C GLY A 11 13.24 -5.70 -9.58
N TYR A 12 12.26 -5.60 -8.66
CA TYR A 12 11.17 -4.63 -8.74
C TYR A 12 11.61 -3.29 -9.34
N ASN A 13 11.03 -2.91 -10.48
CA ASN A 13 11.17 -1.58 -11.05
C ASN A 13 10.95 -0.57 -9.91
N ALA A 14 11.89 0.36 -9.70
CA ALA A 14 11.83 1.35 -8.61
C ALA A 14 10.48 2.10 -8.61
N GLU A 15 9.87 2.25 -9.78
CA GLU A 15 8.53 2.77 -9.96
C GLU A 15 7.46 1.89 -9.30
N VAL A 16 7.50 0.57 -9.45
CA VAL A 16 6.57 -0.36 -8.79
C VAL A 16 6.72 -0.31 -7.27
N VAL A 17 7.95 -0.17 -6.76
CA VAL A 17 8.18 0.01 -5.32
C VAL A 17 7.58 1.33 -4.84
N ARG A 18 7.81 2.42 -5.58
CA ARG A 18 7.24 3.74 -5.30
C ARG A 18 5.70 3.69 -5.30
N MET A 19 5.10 3.07 -6.31
CA MET A 19 3.66 2.90 -6.43
C MET A 19 3.08 2.06 -5.29
N LYS A 20 3.75 0.96 -4.89
CA LYS A 20 3.30 0.14 -3.75
C LYS A 20 3.34 0.91 -2.43
N LYS A 21 4.37 1.75 -2.21
CA LYS A 21 4.45 2.62 -1.03
C LYS A 21 3.32 3.64 -1.01
N GLN A 22 3.07 4.33 -2.13
CA GLN A 22 1.95 5.26 -2.27
C GLN A 22 0.60 4.58 -2.03
N LYS A 23 0.39 3.40 -2.62
CA LYS A 23 -0.83 2.62 -2.42
C LYS A 23 -1.05 2.24 -0.94
N LEU A 24 0.03 1.91 -0.22
CA LEU A 24 -0.04 1.58 1.19
C LEU A 24 -0.45 2.79 2.02
N GLN A 25 0.16 3.95 1.79
CA GLN A 25 -0.16 5.20 2.48
C GLN A 25 -1.64 5.59 2.31
N LEU A 26 -2.14 5.57 1.07
CA LEU A 26 -3.55 5.87 0.77
C LEU A 26 -4.49 4.91 1.49
N LYS A 27 -4.17 3.61 1.52
CA LYS A 27 -4.99 2.61 2.20
C LYS A 27 -5.06 2.88 3.71
N ASP A 28 -3.94 3.28 4.31
CA ASP A 28 -3.88 3.59 5.74
C ASP A 28 -4.67 4.87 6.08
N GLU A 29 -4.63 5.88 5.20
CA GLU A 29 -5.47 7.09 5.33
C GLU A 29 -6.95 6.78 5.22
N MET A 30 -7.35 5.98 4.22
CA MET A 30 -8.74 5.51 4.08
C MET A 30 -9.20 4.74 5.32
N LEU A 31 -8.36 3.85 5.86
CA LEU A 31 -8.70 3.09 7.06
C LEU A 31 -8.93 4.01 8.26
N LYS A 32 -8.10 5.04 8.44
CA LYS A 32 -8.29 6.04 9.51
C LYS A 32 -9.63 6.75 9.38
N ILE A 33 -10.01 7.16 8.17
CA ILE A 33 -11.30 7.82 7.91
C ILE A 33 -12.44 6.85 8.26
N LEU A 34 -12.40 5.62 7.75
CA LEU A 34 -13.44 4.63 8.03
C LEU A 34 -13.58 4.33 9.54
N GLN A 35 -12.46 4.24 10.25
CA GLN A 35 -12.47 4.07 11.70
C GLN A 35 -13.09 5.27 12.41
N GLN A 36 -12.72 6.50 12.02
CA GLN A 36 -13.29 7.72 12.60
C GLN A 36 -14.81 7.79 12.38
N GLU A 37 -15.28 7.48 11.17
CA GLU A 37 -16.72 7.49 10.88
C GLU A 37 -17.44 6.35 11.63
N SER A 38 -16.84 5.16 11.76
CA SER A 38 -17.43 4.06 12.54
C SER A 38 -17.53 4.35 14.05
N VAL A 39 -16.65 5.18 14.60
CA VAL A 39 -16.67 5.56 16.03
C VAL A 39 -17.66 6.68 16.33
N LYS A 40 -18.05 7.47 15.32
CA LYS A 40 -19.02 8.57 15.47
C LYS A 40 -20.48 8.11 15.57
N GLU A 41 -20.79 6.84 15.27
CA GLU A 41 -22.16 6.29 15.36
C GLU A 41 -22.53 5.75 16.75
N VAL A 42 -22.04 6.35 17.84
CA VAL A 42 -22.42 6.01 19.24
C VAL A 42 -22.88 7.25 20.00
#